data_AF-A0A8J7H050-F1
#
_entry.id   AF-A0A8J7H050-F1
#
_cell.length_a   1.000
_cell.length_b   1.000
_cell.length_c   1.000
_cell.angle_alpha   90.00
_cell.angle_beta   90.00
_cell.angle_gamma   90.00
#
_symmetry.space_group_name_H-M   'P 1'
#
loop_
_entity.id
_entity.type
_entity.pdbx_description
1 polymer ?
#
loop_
_entity_poly.entity_id
_entity_poly.type
_entity_poly.pdbx_seq_one_letter_code
_entity_poly.pdbx_strand_id
1 'polypeptide(L)' 'MFGLQDINIFIVLSLCIACSIFCVVYGYRNWNKGQEKEKDEMTEELLWEQTEDKINNVL' A
#
# COMPACT_ATOMS: atom_id res chain seq x y z
N MET A 1 27.01 14.21 -30.62
CA MET A 1 25.70 14.45 -29.96
C MET A 1 25.25 13.24 -29.12
N PHE A 2 26.15 12.64 -28.34
CA PHE A 2 25.78 11.87 -27.15
C PHE A 2 26.20 12.76 -25.98
N GLY A 3 25.35 13.73 -25.65
CA GLY A 3 25.60 14.83 -24.71
C GLY A 3 25.70 14.40 -23.24
N LEU A 4 26.42 13.31 -22.97
CA LEU A 4 26.72 12.78 -21.64
C LEU A 4 28.17 13.12 -21.26
N GLN A 5 28.56 14.40 -21.42
CA GLN A 5 29.87 14.87 -20.96
C GLN A 5 29.88 15.16 -19.45
N ASP A 6 28.69 15.40 -18.88
CA ASP A 6 28.52 15.71 -17.47
C ASP A 6 28.12 14.48 -16.65
N ILE A 7 29.07 14.02 -15.81
CA ILE A 7 28.87 12.97 -14.80
C ILE A 7 27.61 13.22 -13.96
N ASN A 8 27.26 14.48 -13.69
CA ASN A 8 26.06 14.86 -12.96
C ASN A 8 24.77 14.36 -13.61
N ILE A 9 24.65 14.45 -14.94
CA ILE A 9 23.45 14.01 -15.67
C ILE A 9 23.29 12.49 -15.57
N PHE A 10 24.41 11.77 -15.68
CA PHE A 10 24.42 10.32 -15.52
C PHE A 10 23.99 9.89 -14.11
N ILE A 11 24.48 10.58 -13.08
CA ILE A 11 24.10 10.32 -11.68
C ILE A 11 22.60 10.56 -11.47
N VAL A 12 22.08 11.70 -11.93
CA VAL A 12 20.65 12.04 -11.77
C VAL A 12 19.76 11.04 -12.50
N LEU A 13 20.11 10.66 -13.74
CA LEU A 13 19.36 9.66 -14.50
C LEU A 13 19.35 8.30 -13.79
N SER A 14 20.50 7.85 -13.30
CA SER A 14 20.62 6.61 -12.53
C SER A 14 19.78 6.67 -11.25
N LEU A 15 19.79 7.80 -10.55
CA LEU A 15 19.00 8.01 -9.34
C LEU A 15 17.50 7.98 -9.62
N CYS A 16 17.02 8.61 -10.69
CA CYS A 16 15.61 8.56 -11.09
C CYS A 16 15.13 7.12 -11.36
N ILE A 17 15.96 6.32 -12.03
CA ILE A 17 15.67 4.91 -12.28
C ILE A 17 15.65 4.14 -10.95
N ALA A 18 16.64 4.36 -10.09
CA ALA A 18 16.72 3.72 -8.78
C ALA A 18 15.51 4.06 -7.89
N CYS A 19 15.08 5.32 -7.84
CA CYS A 19 13.87 5.74 -7.12
C CYS A 19 12.62 5.05 -7.66
N SER A 20 12.47 4.98 -8.98
CA SER A 20 11.33 4.31 -9.61
C SER A 20 11.27 2.82 -9.22
N ILE A 21 12.41 2.12 -9.28
CA ILE A 21 12.51 0.73 -8.86
C ILE A 21 12.20 0.59 -7.37
N PHE A 22 12.74 1.47 -6.53
CA PHE A 22 12.50 1.46 -5.09
C PHE A 22 11.00 1.61 -4.76
N CYS A 23 10.30 2.54 -5.41
CA CYS A 23 8.86 2.74 -5.22
C CYS A 23 8.05 1.50 -5.59
N VAL A 24 8.35 0.87 -6.73
CA VAL A 24 7.67 -0.36 -7.18
C VAL A 24 7.93 -1.52 -6.22
N VAL A 25 9.19 -1.73 -5.82
CA VAL A 25 9.57 -2.82 -4.91
C VAL A 25 8.95 -2.61 -3.54
N TYR A 26 9.01 -1.40 -3.00
CA TYR A 26 8.39 -1.06 -1.73
C TYR A 26 6.87 -1.27 -1.79
N GLY A 27 6.21 -0.74 -2.83
CA GLY A 27 4.79 -0.92 -3.06
C GLY A 27 4.42 -2.40 -3.12
N TYR A 28 5.12 -3.19 -3.94
CA TYR A 28 4.89 -4.63 -4.04
C TYR A 28 5.06 -5.37 -2.70
N ARG A 29 6.11 -5.06 -1.93
CA ARG A 29 6.36 -5.69 -0.62
C ARG A 29 5.36 -5.25 0.45
N ASN A 30 4.89 -4.02 0.39
CA ASN A 30 3.98 -3.45 1.39
C ASN A 30 2.50 -3.61 1.01
N TRP A 31 2.19 -3.96 -0.24
CA TRP A 31 0.82 -4.10 -0.74
C TRP A 31 0.00 -5.13 0.04
N ASN A 32 0.64 -6.21 0.49
CA ASN A 32 -0.02 -7.27 1.25
C ASN A 32 0.12 -7.15 2.78
N LYS A 33 0.66 -6.02 3.26
CA LYS A 33 0.62 -5.70 4.68
C LYS A 33 -0.64 -4.88 4.93
N GLY A 34 -1.78 -5.58 5.03
CA GLY A 34 -3.01 -5.01 5.55
C GLY A 34 -2.75 -4.26 6.86
N GLN A 35 -3.48 -3.18 7.10
CA GLN A 35 -3.28 -2.39 8.31
C GLN A 35 -3.61 -3.26 9.52
N GLU A 36 -2.85 -3.13 10.61
CA GLU A 36 -3.05 -3.93 11.83
C GLU A 36 -4.47 -3.82 12.41
N LYS A 37 -5.19 -2.74 12.03
CA LYS A 37 -6.60 -2.48 12.35
C LYS A 37 -7.61 -3.30 11.56
N GLU A 38 -7.25 -3.86 10.41
CA GLU A 38 -8.19 -4.59 9.53
C GLU A 38 -8.80 -5.81 10.23
N LYS A 39 -8.03 -6.49 11.10
CA LYS A 39 -8.55 -7.61 11.90
C LYS A 39 -9.50 -7.20 13.03
N ASP A 40 -9.24 -6.03 13.61
CA ASP A 40 -10.05 -5.46 14.68
C ASP A 40 -11.38 -4.93 14.12
N GLU A 41 -11.30 -4.19 13.00
CA GLU A 41 -12.44 -3.70 12.21
C GLU A 41 -13.31 -4.86 11.72
N MET A 42 -12.72 -5.94 11.20
CA MET A 42 -13.48 -7.14 10.81
C MET A 42 -14.24 -7.79 11.98
N THR A 43 -13.67 -7.77 13.18
CA THR A 43 -14.31 -8.36 14.36
C THR A 43 -15.47 -7.47 14.83
N GLU A 44 -15.28 -6.15 14.76
CA GLU A 44 -16.32 -5.18 15.07
C GLU A 44 -17.49 -5.27 14.08
N GLU A 45 -17.23 -5.33 12.77
CA GLU A 45 -18.26 -5.50 11.73
C GLU A 45 -19.07 -6.79 11.94
N LEU A 46 -18.40 -7.91 12.23
CA LEU A 46 -19.06 -9.18 12.52
C LEU A 46 -19.98 -9.11 13.75
N LEU A 47 -19.58 -8.36 14.79
CA LEU A 47 -20.39 -8.16 15.99
C LEU A 47 -21.61 -7.28 15.72
N TRP A 48 -21.46 -6.26 14.87
CA TRP A 48 -22.57 -5.40 14.44
C TRP A 48 -23.59 -6.17 13.61
N GLU A 49 -23.16 -6.93 12.59
CA GLU A 49 -24.05 -7.77 11.77
C GLU A 49 -24.87 -8.74 12.65
N GLN A 50 -24.22 -9.43 13.59
CA GLN A 50 -24.92 -10.34 14.51
C GLN A 50 -25.92 -9.62 15.41
N THR A 51 -25.63 -8.37 15.77
CA THR A 51 -26.51 -7.56 16.62
C THR A 51 -27.72 -7.08 15.81
N GLU A 52 -27.51 -6.62 14.58
CA GLU A 52 -28.58 -6.23 13.66
C GLU A 52 -29.50 -7.41 13.31
N ASP A 53 -28.95 -8.59 13.02
CA ASP A 53 -29.74 -9.79 12.75
C ASP A 53 -30.62 -10.20 13.93
N LYS A 54 -30.10 -10.06 15.16
CA LYS A 54 -30.89 -10.30 16.38
C LYS A 54 -31.99 -9.28 16.56
N ILE A 55 -31.72 -8.00 16.31
CA ILE A 55 -32.73 -6.94 16.40
C ILE A 55 -33.83 -7.17 15.34
N ASN A 56 -33.45 -7.51 14.12
CA ASN A 56 -34.38 -7.80 13.02
C ASN A 56 -35.19 -9.08 13.21
N ASN A 57 -34.65 -10.12 13.85
CA ASN A 57 -35.41 -11.34 14.14
C ASN A 57 -36.38 -11.21 15.33
N VAL A 58 -36.16 -10.23 16.20
CA VAL A 58 -36.97 -10.02 17.41
C VAL A 58 -38.14 -9.04 17.18
N LEU A 59 -38.13 -8.28 16.08
CA LEU A 59 -39.14 -7.30 15.69
C LEU A 59 -40.09 -7.86 14.62
#